data_AF-A0A2B4R8U5-F1
#
_entry.id   AF-A0A2B4R8U5-F1
#
_cell.length_a   1.000
_cell.length_b   1.000
_cell.length_c   1.000
_cell.angle_alpha   90.00
_cell.angle_beta   90.00
_cell.angle_gamma   90.00
#
_symmetry.space_group_name_H-M   'P 1'
#
loop_
_entity.id
_entity.type
_entity.pdbx_description
1 polymer ?
#
loop_
_entity_poly.entity_id
_entity_poly.type
_entity_poly.pdbx_seq_one_letter_code
_entity_poly.pdbx_strand_id
1 'polypeptide(L)'
;MLKRNLFTKEDLKREVRTLGLSKEFSVLNCKDLKQKVLSAESGVCCIDPDGGSHGNAFQALCDQQTDRGGSTLVWSYTFTDYSNFNRGSNAVTPRPSWSASAANVRVSTTVPLSETHYETINFALWSGMGKEFLIKSNIKNWIARSEGTGSIVQQKGGSVTCKIVKQVSGKCLGAMPNFLRPYENGMILDDGRGGKISYFFDGSTILDVEYPVHDPCGKSQANQSKGVANPHGNIFVR
;
A
#
# COMPACT_ATOMS: atom_id res chain seq x y z
N MET A 1 -35.75 -22.29 -29.18
CA MET A 1 -34.50 -21.84 -29.83
C MET A 1 -33.76 -20.89 -28.89
N LEU A 2 -32.74 -21.37 -28.17
CA LEU A 2 -31.80 -20.46 -27.52
C LEU A 2 -30.84 -19.93 -28.59
N LYS A 3 -30.89 -18.63 -28.89
CA LYS A 3 -29.83 -17.97 -29.68
C LYS A 3 -28.56 -17.98 -28.83
N ARG A 4 -27.60 -18.83 -29.17
CA ARG A 4 -26.21 -18.67 -28.73
C ARG A 4 -25.67 -17.43 -29.43
N ASN A 5 -25.55 -16.32 -28.71
CA ASN A 5 -24.83 -15.15 -29.21
C ASN A 5 -23.35 -15.54 -29.34
N LEU A 6 -22.88 -15.73 -30.57
CA LEU A 6 -21.46 -15.84 -30.87
C LEU A 6 -20.85 -14.45 -30.79
N PHE A 7 -20.05 -14.20 -29.75
CA PHE A 7 -19.25 -13.00 -29.63
C PHE A 7 -18.19 -12.98 -30.74
N THR A 8 -18.08 -11.85 -31.45
CA THR A 8 -17.06 -11.68 -32.48
C THR A 8 -15.71 -11.29 -31.86
N LYS A 9 -14.61 -11.48 -32.60
CA LYS A 9 -13.28 -11.00 -32.17
C LYS A 9 -13.23 -9.49 -31.92
N GLU A 10 -14.06 -8.71 -32.63
CA GLU A 10 -14.15 -7.27 -32.46
C GLU A 10 -14.95 -6.89 -31.21
N ASP A 11 -15.97 -7.68 -30.84
CA ASP A 11 -16.68 -7.48 -29.57
C ASP A 11 -15.76 -7.74 -28.38
N LEU A 12 -14.93 -8.80 -28.43
CA LEU A 12 -13.91 -9.08 -27.41
C LEU A 12 -12.88 -7.95 -27.29
N LYS A 13 -12.41 -7.39 -28.42
CA LYS A 13 -11.49 -6.24 -28.39
C LYS A 13 -12.14 -4.99 -27.80
N ARG A 14 -13.43 -4.75 -28.08
CA ARG A 14 -14.18 -3.62 -27.52
C ARG A 14 -14.35 -3.78 -26.01
N GLU A 15 -14.72 -4.97 -25.55
CA GLU A 15 -14.88 -5.29 -24.14
C GLU A 15 -13.56 -5.10 -23.36
N VAL A 16 -12.44 -5.58 -23.90
CA VAL A 16 -11.09 -5.39 -23.33
C VAL A 16 -10.72 -3.90 -23.21
N ARG A 17 -11.16 -3.06 -24.15
CA ARG A 17 -10.89 -1.60 -24.14
C ARG A 17 -11.71 -0.85 -23.10
N THR A 18 -12.85 -1.39 -22.66
CA THR A 18 -13.74 -0.74 -21.70
C THR A 18 -13.49 -1.14 -20.25
N LEU A 19 -12.71 -2.18 -20.01
CA LEU A 19 -12.41 -2.69 -18.66
C LEU A 19 -11.79 -1.60 -17.76
N GLY A 20 -12.36 -1.45 -16.57
CA GLY A 20 -11.92 -0.51 -15.55
C GLY A 20 -12.22 0.96 -15.86
N LEU A 21 -12.92 1.29 -16.96
CA LEU A 21 -13.23 2.68 -17.33
C LEU A 21 -14.46 3.23 -16.60
N SER A 22 -15.40 2.38 -16.19
CA SER A 22 -16.61 2.74 -15.47
C SER A 22 -17.00 1.67 -14.47
N LYS A 23 -18.01 1.95 -13.63
CA LYS A 23 -18.58 0.96 -12.71
C LYS A 23 -19.14 -0.26 -13.44
N GLU A 24 -19.84 -0.08 -14.55
CA GLU A 24 -20.42 -1.18 -15.34
C GLU A 24 -19.38 -2.13 -15.93
N PHE A 25 -18.15 -1.65 -16.13
CA PHE A 25 -17.02 -2.43 -16.64
C PHE A 25 -15.91 -2.57 -15.60
N SER A 26 -16.23 -2.48 -14.31
CA SER A 26 -15.24 -2.60 -13.24
C SER A 26 -14.54 -3.95 -13.28
N VAL A 27 -13.24 -3.94 -13.01
CA VAL A 27 -12.45 -5.16 -12.80
C VAL A 27 -12.49 -5.56 -11.33
N LEU A 28 -12.13 -6.80 -10.97
CA LEU A 28 -12.12 -7.19 -9.56
C LEU A 28 -11.11 -6.36 -8.74
N ASN A 29 -9.92 -6.18 -9.28
CA ASN A 29 -8.85 -5.37 -8.71
C ASN A 29 -7.81 -5.05 -9.79
N CYS A 30 -6.77 -4.30 -9.44
CA CYS A 30 -5.73 -3.92 -10.40
C CYS A 30 -4.96 -5.12 -10.99
N LYS A 31 -4.89 -6.25 -10.27
CA LYS A 31 -4.24 -7.47 -10.75
C LYS A 31 -5.08 -8.18 -11.81
N ASP A 32 -6.39 -8.24 -11.62
CA ASP A 32 -7.35 -8.72 -12.63
C ASP A 32 -7.22 -7.88 -13.92
N LEU A 33 -7.14 -6.56 -13.79
CA LEU A 33 -6.87 -5.68 -14.94
C LEU A 33 -5.55 -6.03 -15.63
N LYS A 34 -4.46 -6.23 -14.87
CA LYS A 34 -3.16 -6.60 -15.44
C LYS A 34 -3.20 -7.89 -16.23
N GLN A 35 -3.95 -8.88 -15.75
CA GLN A 35 -4.07 -10.20 -16.37
C GLN A 35 -4.91 -10.16 -17.64
N LYS A 36 -6.01 -9.38 -17.64
CA LYS A 36 -6.89 -9.22 -18.81
C LYS A 36 -6.31 -8.29 -19.86
N VAL A 37 -5.57 -7.27 -19.43
CA VAL A 37 -5.00 -6.22 -20.29
C VAL A 37 -3.51 -6.09 -19.97
N LEU A 38 -2.68 -6.95 -20.57
CA LEU A 38 -1.24 -6.98 -20.30
C LEU A 38 -0.53 -5.64 -20.53
N SER A 39 -1.03 -4.86 -21.51
CA SER A 39 -0.55 -3.51 -21.87
C SER A 39 -1.19 -2.39 -21.04
N ALA A 40 -1.97 -2.69 -20.00
CA ALA A 40 -2.56 -1.66 -19.15
C ALA A 40 -1.46 -0.78 -18.53
N GLU A 41 -1.66 0.53 -18.63
CA GLU A 41 -0.80 1.52 -17.99
C GLU A 41 -1.25 1.78 -16.56
N SER A 42 -0.36 2.36 -15.75
CA SER A 42 -0.72 2.80 -14.41
C SER A 42 -1.70 3.98 -14.49
N GLY A 43 -2.71 3.99 -13.63
CA GLY A 43 -3.74 5.02 -13.67
C GLY A 43 -4.92 4.69 -12.76
N VAL A 44 -5.90 5.60 -12.70
CA VAL A 44 -7.12 5.40 -11.94
C VAL A 44 -8.06 4.48 -12.73
N CYS A 45 -8.53 3.41 -12.10
CA CYS A 45 -9.46 2.44 -12.69
C CYS A 45 -10.61 2.15 -11.74
N CYS A 46 -11.79 1.85 -12.28
CA CYS A 46 -12.92 1.34 -11.51
C CYS A 46 -12.69 -0.13 -11.15
N ILE A 47 -12.71 -0.43 -9.86
CA ILE A 47 -12.56 -1.76 -9.30
C ILE A 47 -13.80 -2.15 -8.48
N ASP A 48 -14.05 -3.45 -8.40
CA ASP A 48 -15.16 -4.08 -7.69
C ASP A 48 -14.66 -5.35 -6.97
N PRO A 49 -14.06 -5.20 -5.77
CA PRO A 49 -13.37 -6.31 -5.11
C PRO A 49 -14.26 -7.47 -4.65
N ASP A 50 -15.58 -7.28 -4.53
CA ASP A 50 -16.49 -8.36 -4.14
C ASP A 50 -17.08 -9.12 -5.34
N GLY A 51 -16.97 -8.56 -6.55
CA GLY A 51 -17.43 -9.18 -7.80
C GLY A 51 -18.93 -9.38 -7.90
N GLY A 52 -19.70 -8.73 -7.02
CA GLY A 52 -21.15 -8.81 -6.95
C GLY A 52 -21.83 -7.77 -7.83
N SER A 53 -22.64 -6.90 -7.20
CA SER A 53 -23.30 -5.81 -7.92
C SER A 53 -22.34 -4.64 -8.05
N HIS A 54 -22.17 -4.11 -9.27
CA HIS A 54 -21.31 -2.95 -9.54
C HIS A 54 -21.72 -1.63 -8.86
N GLY A 55 -22.79 -1.61 -8.06
CA GLY A 55 -23.24 -0.42 -7.32
C GLY A 55 -22.19 0.10 -6.33
N ASN A 56 -21.44 -0.81 -5.69
CA ASN A 56 -20.37 -0.48 -4.75
C ASN A 56 -18.97 -0.42 -5.38
N ALA A 57 -18.85 -0.64 -6.70
CA ALA A 57 -17.61 -0.42 -7.42
C ALA A 57 -17.12 1.03 -7.22
N PHE A 58 -15.80 1.21 -7.14
CA PHE A 58 -15.17 2.50 -6.87
C PHE A 58 -13.86 2.65 -7.64
N GLN A 59 -13.39 3.89 -7.79
CA GLN A 59 -12.13 4.19 -8.46
C GLN A 59 -10.94 3.97 -7.51
N ALA A 60 -9.87 3.34 -8.00
CA ALA A 60 -8.60 3.19 -7.29
C ALA A 60 -7.41 3.40 -8.22
N LEU A 61 -6.29 3.87 -7.69
CA LEU A 61 -5.04 3.97 -8.46
C LEU A 61 -4.40 2.59 -8.61
N CYS A 62 -4.22 2.15 -9.86
CA CYS A 62 -3.52 0.93 -10.22
C CYS A 62 -2.09 1.24 -10.65
N ASP A 63 -1.12 0.57 -10.02
CA ASP A 63 0.25 0.47 -10.51
C ASP A 63 0.42 -0.79 -11.36
N GLN A 64 0.61 -0.61 -12.66
CA GLN A 64 0.75 -1.68 -13.64
C GLN A 64 2.19 -1.96 -14.09
N GLN A 65 3.17 -1.28 -13.48
CA GLN A 65 4.56 -1.30 -13.90
C GLN A 65 5.52 -1.81 -12.82
N THR A 66 5.33 -1.39 -11.57
CA THR A 66 6.27 -1.72 -10.49
C THR A 66 6.12 -3.16 -10.04
N ASP A 67 7.24 -3.88 -9.93
CA ASP A 67 7.29 -5.27 -9.46
C ASP A 67 6.24 -6.20 -10.08
N ARG A 68 6.25 -6.34 -11.42
CA ARG A 68 5.25 -7.11 -12.21
C ARG A 68 3.87 -6.44 -12.36
N GLY A 69 3.63 -5.31 -11.68
CA GLY A 69 2.39 -4.55 -11.78
C GLY A 69 1.19 -5.21 -11.11
N GLY A 70 0.00 -4.69 -11.41
CA GLY A 70 -1.27 -5.14 -10.88
C GLY A 70 -1.56 -4.71 -9.43
N SER A 71 -0.85 -3.72 -8.89
CA SER A 71 -0.98 -3.32 -7.49
C SER A 71 -1.98 -2.19 -7.30
N THR A 72 -2.89 -2.33 -6.35
CA THR A 72 -3.90 -1.31 -6.00
C THR A 72 -3.37 -0.41 -4.89
N LEU A 73 -3.37 0.92 -5.05
CA LEU A 73 -2.99 1.85 -3.97
C LEU A 73 -4.05 1.81 -2.87
N VAL A 74 -3.67 1.36 -1.68
CA VAL A 74 -4.59 1.23 -0.53
C VAL A 74 -4.37 2.30 0.52
N TRP A 75 -3.16 2.87 0.56
CA TRP A 75 -2.80 3.88 1.53
C TRP A 75 -1.72 4.80 0.97
N SER A 76 -1.95 6.10 1.05
CA SER A 76 -0.96 7.14 0.89
C SER A 76 -0.86 7.94 2.19
N TYR A 77 0.35 8.20 2.66
CA TYR A 77 0.58 8.89 3.93
C TYR A 77 1.73 9.88 3.85
N THR A 78 1.69 10.88 4.72
CA THR A 78 2.78 11.81 5.01
C THR A 78 3.08 11.80 6.51
N PHE A 79 3.84 12.78 6.98
CA PHE A 79 4.31 12.90 8.36
C PHE A 79 3.84 14.20 8.98
N THR A 80 3.49 14.19 10.26
CA THR A 80 3.09 15.42 10.98
C THR A 80 4.26 16.35 11.23
N ASP A 81 5.47 15.82 11.45
CA ASP A 81 6.68 16.62 11.70
C ASP A 81 7.93 15.91 11.14
N TYR A 82 8.02 15.87 9.82
CA TYR A 82 9.17 15.26 9.14
C TYR A 82 10.51 15.96 9.44
N SER A 83 10.49 17.28 9.67
CA SER A 83 11.68 18.05 10.06
C SER A 83 12.31 17.53 11.35
N ASN A 84 11.48 17.12 12.30
CA ASN A 84 11.92 16.55 13.58
C ASN A 84 11.55 15.06 13.67
N PHE A 85 11.99 14.29 12.67
CA PHE A 85 11.53 12.92 12.44
C PHE A 85 11.58 11.97 13.65
N ASN A 86 12.53 12.17 14.56
CA ASN A 86 12.75 11.34 15.76
C ASN A 86 12.13 11.92 17.04
N ARG A 87 11.14 12.81 16.92
CA ARG A 87 10.37 13.32 18.06
C ARG A 87 9.07 12.54 18.18
N GLY A 88 8.60 12.34 19.40
CA GLY A 88 7.27 11.75 19.66
C GLY A 88 6.07 12.62 19.26
N SER A 89 6.33 13.85 18.83
CA SER A 89 5.33 14.68 18.14
C SER A 89 5.16 14.32 16.66
N ASN A 90 6.08 13.55 16.06
CA ASN A 90 6.01 13.11 14.68
C ASN A 90 5.20 11.81 14.57
N ALA A 91 4.32 11.71 13.58
CA ALA A 91 3.50 10.55 13.29
C ALA A 91 3.26 10.41 11.79
N VAL A 92 2.98 9.19 11.35
CA VAL A 92 2.44 8.87 10.01
C VAL A 92 0.96 9.25 9.97
N THR A 93 0.55 10.05 8.98
CA THR A 93 -0.83 10.55 8.86
C THR A 93 -1.31 10.62 7.40
N PRO A 94 -2.59 10.30 7.10
CA PRO A 94 -3.55 9.67 8.01
C PRO A 94 -3.20 8.20 8.28
N ARG A 95 -3.84 7.61 9.30
CA ARG A 95 -3.76 6.16 9.55
C ARG A 95 -4.93 5.41 8.89
N PRO A 96 -4.74 4.13 8.51
CA PRO A 96 -5.82 3.23 8.14
C PRO A 96 -6.79 3.01 9.29
N SER A 97 -8.01 2.57 8.98
CA SER A 97 -9.04 2.19 9.95
C SER A 97 -8.78 0.84 10.64
N TRP A 98 -7.51 0.45 10.79
CA TRP A 98 -7.08 -0.74 11.52
C TRP A 98 -7.01 -0.48 13.04
N SER A 99 -6.82 -1.53 13.84
CA SER A 99 -6.78 -1.40 15.30
C SER A 99 -5.46 -0.82 15.79
N ALA A 100 -5.47 0.41 16.29
CA ALA A 100 -4.31 1.02 16.95
C ALA A 100 -4.81 1.88 18.12
N SER A 101 -4.82 1.29 19.31
CA SER A 101 -5.45 1.83 20.52
C SER A 101 -4.79 3.10 21.07
N ALA A 102 -3.49 3.29 20.84
CA ALA A 102 -2.74 4.42 21.36
C ALA A 102 -2.42 5.48 20.29
N ALA A 103 -2.75 5.21 19.01
CA ALA A 103 -2.65 6.20 17.95
C ALA A 103 -3.77 7.25 18.02
N ASN A 104 -3.41 8.51 17.80
CA ASN A 104 -4.28 9.68 17.94
C ASN A 104 -4.42 10.51 16.65
N VAL A 105 -3.66 10.20 15.59
CA VAL A 105 -3.84 10.86 14.28
C VAL A 105 -5.16 10.47 13.63
N ARG A 106 -5.62 11.32 12.70
CA ARG A 106 -6.88 11.10 11.98
C ARG A 106 -6.90 9.75 11.25
N VAL A 107 -8.02 9.05 11.35
CA VAL A 107 -8.32 7.86 10.55
C VAL A 107 -8.87 8.33 9.20
N SER A 108 -8.46 7.67 8.11
CA SER A 108 -9.08 7.82 6.80
C SER A 108 -9.80 6.55 6.37
N THR A 109 -10.86 6.72 5.58
CA THR A 109 -11.48 5.68 4.75
C THR A 109 -11.75 6.16 3.32
N THR A 110 -11.19 7.32 2.95
CA THR A 110 -11.28 7.93 1.61
C THR A 110 -10.29 7.28 0.65
N VAL A 111 -10.71 6.95 -0.57
CA VAL A 111 -9.84 6.27 -1.54
C VAL A 111 -8.75 7.22 -2.07
N PRO A 112 -7.46 6.90 -1.91
CA PRO A 112 -6.37 7.67 -2.50
C PRO A 112 -6.29 7.42 -4.02
N LEU A 113 -6.46 8.48 -4.80
CA LEU A 113 -6.43 8.45 -6.27
C LEU A 113 -5.07 8.85 -6.86
N SER A 114 -4.09 9.21 -6.02
CA SER A 114 -2.71 9.47 -6.40
C SER A 114 -1.76 9.16 -5.24
N GLU A 115 -0.47 8.99 -5.52
CA GLU A 115 0.55 8.74 -4.49
C GLU A 115 0.73 9.92 -3.52
N THR A 116 0.18 11.11 -3.82
CA THR A 116 0.20 12.30 -2.96
C THR A 116 -1.18 12.72 -2.43
N HIS A 117 -2.23 11.98 -2.76
CA HIS A 117 -3.54 12.13 -2.14
C HIS A 117 -3.53 11.31 -0.84
N TYR A 118 -3.07 11.92 0.25
CA TYR A 118 -2.81 11.26 1.54
C TYR A 118 -4.10 10.79 2.23
N GLU A 119 -4.64 9.68 1.75
CA GLU A 119 -5.83 9.01 2.26
C GLU A 119 -5.65 7.49 2.19
N THR A 120 -6.64 6.75 2.65
CA THR A 120 -6.61 5.28 2.67
C THR A 120 -7.96 4.67 2.40
N ILE A 121 -7.98 3.63 1.57
CA ILE A 121 -9.18 2.81 1.39
C ILE A 121 -9.54 2.19 2.73
N ASN A 122 -10.85 2.08 3.02
CA ASN A 122 -11.34 1.37 4.19
C ASN A 122 -10.61 0.02 4.37
N PHE A 123 -9.98 -0.17 5.52
CA PHE A 123 -9.11 -1.30 5.81
C PHE A 123 -9.82 -2.65 5.61
N ALA A 124 -11.13 -2.71 5.87
CA ALA A 124 -11.93 -3.92 5.68
C ALA A 124 -11.90 -4.45 4.23
N LEU A 125 -11.66 -3.57 3.24
CA LEU A 125 -11.63 -3.92 1.82
C LEU A 125 -10.26 -4.42 1.34
N TRP A 126 -9.19 -4.23 2.11
CA TRP A 126 -7.83 -4.52 1.64
C TRP A 126 -7.63 -6.01 1.30
N SER A 127 -8.27 -6.90 2.05
CA SER A 127 -8.16 -8.34 1.83
C SER A 127 -8.77 -8.81 0.49
N GLY A 128 -9.74 -8.06 -0.06
CA GLY A 128 -10.30 -8.32 -1.40
C GLY A 128 -9.39 -7.88 -2.54
N MET A 129 -8.40 -7.02 -2.28
CA MET A 129 -7.44 -6.58 -3.28
C MET A 129 -6.27 -7.55 -3.43
N GLY A 130 -5.98 -8.33 -2.38
CA GLY A 130 -4.91 -9.32 -2.40
C GLY A 130 -4.23 -9.54 -1.06
N LYS A 131 -3.04 -10.14 -1.11
CA LYS A 131 -2.24 -10.54 0.07
C LYS A 131 -0.80 -10.08 -0.01
N GLU A 132 -0.29 -9.87 -1.23
CA GLU A 132 1.03 -9.28 -1.46
C GLU A 132 0.94 -7.78 -1.23
N PHE A 133 2.06 -7.15 -0.86
CA PHE A 133 2.12 -5.71 -0.76
C PHE A 133 3.42 -5.14 -1.32
N LEU A 134 3.33 -3.90 -1.78
CA LEU A 134 4.44 -3.06 -2.19
C LEU A 134 4.40 -1.79 -1.34
N ILE A 135 5.51 -1.48 -0.67
CA ILE A 135 5.70 -0.20 0.01
C ILE A 135 6.61 0.64 -0.88
N LYS A 136 6.10 1.77 -1.34
CA LYS A 136 6.88 2.85 -1.94
C LYS A 136 7.08 3.95 -0.93
N SER A 137 8.24 4.59 -0.97
CA SER A 137 8.51 5.79 -0.18
C SER A 137 9.52 6.64 -0.93
N ASN A 138 9.38 7.95 -0.86
CA ASN A 138 10.40 8.87 -1.40
C ASN A 138 11.51 9.17 -0.37
N ILE A 139 11.41 8.64 0.86
CA ILE A 139 12.41 8.80 1.91
C ILE A 139 13.11 7.48 2.30
N LYS A 140 12.68 6.34 1.72
CA LYS A 140 13.25 5.00 1.94
C LYS A 140 13.09 4.11 0.72
N ASN A 141 13.92 3.07 0.63
CA ASN A 141 13.88 2.05 -0.41
C ASN A 141 12.50 1.40 -0.53
N TRP A 142 12.09 1.16 -1.77
CA TRP A 142 10.84 0.47 -2.06
C TRP A 142 11.02 -1.01 -1.82
N ILE A 143 10.06 -1.62 -1.14
CA ILE A 143 10.07 -3.05 -0.85
C ILE A 143 8.79 -3.71 -1.32
N ALA A 144 8.90 -4.86 -1.96
CA ALA A 144 7.76 -5.71 -2.28
C ALA A 144 7.85 -7.00 -1.47
N ARG A 145 6.68 -7.58 -1.20
CA ARG A 145 6.54 -8.82 -0.45
C ARG A 145 5.59 -9.77 -1.15
N SER A 146 5.97 -11.05 -1.19
CA SER A 146 5.18 -12.12 -1.79
C SER A 146 4.50 -13.04 -0.76
N GLU A 147 5.18 -13.45 0.33
CA GLU A 147 4.75 -14.63 1.12
C GLU A 147 5.07 -14.55 2.62
N GLY A 148 4.46 -15.43 3.42
CA GLY A 148 4.75 -15.66 4.85
C GLY A 148 3.50 -15.73 5.75
N THR A 149 3.69 -15.84 7.06
CA THR A 149 2.58 -15.99 8.03
C THR A 149 1.98 -14.66 8.50
N GLY A 150 2.74 -13.56 8.41
CA GLY A 150 2.26 -12.22 8.73
C GLY A 150 1.49 -11.60 7.57
N SER A 151 0.67 -10.57 7.83
CA SER A 151 -0.15 -9.93 6.80
C SER A 151 -0.45 -8.48 7.18
N ILE A 152 -0.06 -7.52 6.33
CA ILE A 152 -0.43 -6.11 6.56
C ILE A 152 -1.91 -5.86 6.27
N VAL A 153 -2.47 -6.58 5.29
CA VAL A 153 -3.88 -6.47 4.87
C VAL A 153 -4.87 -7.05 5.88
N GLN A 154 -4.38 -7.86 6.83
CA GLN A 154 -5.16 -8.41 7.95
C GLN A 154 -4.66 -7.91 9.30
N GLN A 155 -3.68 -7.00 9.33
CA GLN A 155 -3.03 -6.52 10.55
C GLN A 155 -2.55 -7.68 11.45
N LYS A 156 -1.93 -8.67 10.83
CA LYS A 156 -1.51 -9.92 11.46
C LYS A 156 0.01 -9.99 11.58
N GLY A 157 0.50 -10.26 12.79
CA GLY A 157 1.91 -10.50 13.03
C GLY A 157 2.41 -11.82 12.43
N GLY A 158 3.67 -11.86 12.02
CA GLY A 158 4.30 -13.07 11.49
C GLY A 158 5.40 -12.81 10.47
N SER A 159 6.00 -13.89 9.96
CA SER A 159 7.11 -13.83 9.02
C SER A 159 6.67 -13.29 7.67
N VAL A 160 7.59 -12.61 7.00
CA VAL A 160 7.43 -12.03 5.67
C VAL A 160 8.69 -12.23 4.84
N THR A 161 8.53 -12.49 3.54
CA THR A 161 9.67 -12.47 2.60
C THR A 161 9.63 -11.18 1.78
N CYS A 162 10.56 -10.28 2.05
CA CYS A 162 10.68 -9.02 1.32
C CYS A 162 11.82 -9.04 0.30
N LYS A 163 11.70 -8.21 -0.72
CA LYS A 163 12.78 -7.84 -1.65
C LYS A 163 12.79 -6.32 -1.85
N ILE A 164 13.96 -5.77 -2.14
CA ILE A 164 14.09 -4.36 -2.53
C ILE A 164 13.76 -4.25 -4.00
N VAL A 165 12.81 -3.39 -4.34
CA VAL A 165 12.37 -3.11 -5.72
C VAL A 165 13.08 -1.89 -6.29
N LYS A 166 13.38 -0.91 -5.44
CA LYS A 166 14.08 0.32 -5.82
C LYS A 166 14.89 0.86 -4.66
N GLN A 167 16.16 1.17 -4.93
CA GLN A 167 17.00 1.93 -4.00
C GLN A 167 16.64 3.42 -4.14
N VAL A 168 16.22 4.03 -3.04
CA VAL A 168 15.89 5.47 -2.94
C VAL A 168 16.91 6.18 -2.06
N SER A 169 17.39 5.49 -1.02
CA SER A 169 18.45 5.98 -0.15
C SER A 169 19.81 5.46 -0.59
N GLY A 170 20.80 6.34 -0.72
CA GLY A 170 22.20 5.98 -0.95
C GLY A 170 22.99 5.61 0.31
N LYS A 171 22.40 5.68 1.51
CA LYS A 171 23.13 5.51 2.79
C LYS A 171 23.60 4.09 3.09
N CYS A 172 22.91 3.07 2.58
CA CYS A 172 23.23 1.67 2.84
C CYS A 172 22.58 0.79 1.77
N LEU A 173 23.05 -0.46 1.66
CA LEU A 173 22.58 -1.43 0.65
C LEU A 173 21.11 -1.86 0.83
N GLY A 174 20.49 -1.46 1.95
CA GLY A 174 19.09 -1.74 2.27
C GLY A 174 18.95 -2.95 3.21
N ALA A 175 18.37 -2.72 4.39
CA ALA A 175 17.94 -3.80 5.27
C ALA A 175 16.65 -4.43 4.76
N MET A 176 16.60 -5.76 4.82
CA MET A 176 15.42 -6.53 4.47
C MET A 176 14.65 -6.90 5.74
N PRO A 177 13.50 -6.25 6.02
CA PRO A 177 12.64 -6.74 7.09
C PRO A 177 12.06 -8.10 6.71
N ASN A 178 11.84 -8.95 7.71
CA ASN A 178 11.32 -10.30 7.52
C ASN A 178 10.19 -10.65 8.50
N PHE A 179 9.68 -9.66 9.24
CA PHE A 179 8.57 -9.85 10.16
C PHE A 179 7.66 -8.63 10.21
N LEU A 180 6.36 -8.88 10.33
CA LEU A 180 5.33 -7.88 10.62
C LEU A 180 4.90 -8.00 12.07
N ARG A 181 4.70 -6.87 12.74
CA ARG A 181 4.25 -6.82 14.12
C ARG A 181 3.20 -5.72 14.30
N PRO A 182 1.96 -6.07 14.67
CA PRO A 182 0.99 -5.13 15.18
C PRO A 182 1.48 -4.52 16.49
N TYR A 183 1.25 -3.23 16.65
CA TYR A 183 1.61 -2.47 17.83
C TYR A 183 0.47 -1.51 18.18
N GLU A 184 0.46 -0.97 19.40
CA GLU A 184 -0.64 -0.13 19.87
C GLU A 184 -0.80 1.17 19.07
N ASN A 185 0.30 1.66 18.46
CA ASN A 185 0.30 2.86 17.63
C ASN A 185 0.25 2.60 16.11
N GLY A 186 0.33 1.34 15.67
CA GLY A 186 0.32 1.02 14.25
C GLY A 186 0.98 -0.30 13.91
N MET A 187 1.68 -0.35 12.77
CA MET A 187 2.32 -1.56 12.24
C MET A 187 3.83 -1.38 12.12
N ILE A 188 4.57 -2.42 12.50
CA ILE A 188 6.04 -2.49 12.43
C ILE A 188 6.46 -3.54 11.40
N LEU A 189 7.49 -3.21 10.62
CA LEU A 189 8.29 -4.17 9.84
C LEU A 189 9.72 -4.18 10.40
N ASP A 190 10.14 -5.33 10.91
CA ASP A 190 11.43 -5.52 11.59
C ASP A 190 12.16 -6.82 11.15
N ASP A 191 13.25 -7.14 11.84
CA ASP A 191 14.10 -8.32 11.60
C ASP A 191 13.63 -9.62 12.30
N GLY A 192 12.43 -9.63 12.86
CA GLY A 192 11.84 -10.78 13.56
C GLY A 192 12.34 -10.96 15.00
N ARG A 193 13.40 -10.24 15.40
CA ARG A 193 13.90 -10.22 16.79
C ARG A 193 13.48 -8.97 17.55
N GLY A 194 12.84 -8.02 16.89
CA GLY A 194 12.27 -6.83 17.51
C GLY A 194 13.25 -5.71 17.87
N GLY A 195 14.55 -5.88 17.61
CA GLY A 195 15.55 -4.86 17.89
C GLY A 195 15.88 -3.95 16.70
N LYS A 196 15.45 -4.32 15.48
CA LYS A 196 15.89 -3.69 14.23
C LYS A 196 14.70 -3.39 13.32
N ILE A 197 14.16 -2.19 13.49
CA ILE A 197 12.98 -1.70 12.79
C ILE A 197 13.41 -1.06 11.47
N SER A 198 12.74 -1.48 10.39
CA SER A 198 12.91 -0.92 9.05
C SER A 198 11.76 0.01 8.68
N TYR A 199 10.53 -0.34 9.06
CA TYR A 199 9.39 0.56 9.02
C TYR A 199 8.65 0.52 10.35
N PHE A 200 8.28 1.68 10.88
CA PHE A 200 7.26 1.80 11.91
C PHE A 200 6.27 2.87 11.47
N PHE A 201 5.04 2.43 11.23
CA PHE A 201 3.93 3.29 10.86
C PHE A 201 3.22 3.80 12.11
N ASP A 202 3.96 4.56 12.92
CA ASP A 202 3.48 5.15 14.16
C ASP A 202 2.42 6.21 13.88
N GLY A 203 1.23 6.06 14.44
CA GLY A 203 0.11 7.01 14.34
C GLY A 203 -0.11 7.84 15.60
N SER A 204 0.87 7.96 16.50
CA SER A 204 0.76 8.75 17.72
C SER A 204 1.64 10.00 17.71
N THR A 205 1.11 11.13 18.17
CA THR A 205 1.86 12.39 18.34
C THR A 205 2.03 12.79 19.82
N ILE A 206 1.67 11.91 20.75
CA ILE A 206 1.62 12.20 22.19
C ILE A 206 2.50 11.27 23.03
N LEU A 207 3.18 10.32 22.38
CA LEU A 207 4.08 9.38 23.05
C LEU A 207 5.51 9.82 22.81
N ASP A 208 6.11 10.47 23.80
CA ASP A 208 7.42 11.10 23.67
C ASP A 208 8.58 10.12 23.37
N VAL A 209 8.36 8.82 23.55
CA VAL A 209 9.38 7.76 23.38
C VAL A 209 9.26 7.01 22.05
N GLU A 210 8.20 7.23 21.27
CA GLU A 210 7.96 6.57 19.99
C GLU A 210 7.96 7.57 18.85
N TYR A 211 8.30 7.13 17.65
CA TYR A 211 8.26 7.95 16.45
C TYR A 211 8.25 7.05 15.20
N PRO A 212 7.76 7.55 14.04
CA PRO A 212 7.84 6.85 12.78
C PRO A 212 9.26 6.42 12.45
N VAL A 213 9.44 5.19 11.95
CA VAL A 213 10.74 4.71 11.50
C VAL A 213 10.67 4.45 10.00
N HIS A 214 11.56 5.09 9.24
CA HIS A 214 11.80 4.81 7.82
C HIS A 214 13.30 4.65 7.63
N ASP A 215 13.89 3.63 8.26
CA ASP A 215 15.33 3.38 8.28
C ASP A 215 15.79 2.43 7.15
N PRO A 216 16.40 2.92 6.06
CA PRO A 216 16.91 2.06 5.00
C PRO A 216 17.96 1.04 5.49
N CYS A 217 18.57 1.26 6.65
CA CYS A 217 19.61 0.40 7.21
C CYS A 217 19.09 -0.55 8.30
N GLY A 218 17.80 -0.45 8.67
CA GLY A 218 17.14 -1.35 9.62
C GLY A 218 17.78 -1.34 11.01
N LYS A 219 18.20 -0.18 11.50
CA LYS A 219 18.83 0.00 12.82
C LYS A 219 17.92 0.77 13.80
N SER A 220 16.64 0.95 13.46
CA SER A 220 15.70 1.73 14.26
C SER A 220 16.14 3.20 14.46
N GLN A 221 16.80 3.78 13.45
CA GLN A 221 17.32 5.15 13.51
C GLN A 221 16.59 6.07 12.52
N ALA A 222 16.68 7.39 12.75
CA ALA A 222 16.21 8.41 11.81
C ALA A 222 17.16 8.58 10.59
N ASN A 223 17.29 7.50 9.82
CA ASN A 223 18.16 7.41 8.65
C ASN A 223 17.45 7.68 7.32
N GLN A 224 16.17 8.01 7.33
CA GLN A 224 15.42 8.40 6.15
C GLN A 224 16.18 9.48 5.33
N SER A 225 15.99 9.49 4.02
CA SER A 225 16.50 10.59 3.17
C SER A 225 15.98 11.91 3.73
N LYS A 226 16.77 12.99 3.65
CA LYS A 226 16.43 14.34 4.14
C LYS A 226 16.31 15.31 2.96
N GLY A 227 15.67 16.46 3.18
CA GLY A 227 15.52 17.49 2.13
C GLY A 227 14.63 17.04 0.97
N VAL A 228 13.76 16.05 1.20
CA VAL A 228 12.84 15.52 0.20
C VAL A 228 11.59 16.38 0.17
N ALA A 229 11.21 16.88 -1.00
CA ALA A 229 9.95 17.60 -1.18
C ALA A 229 8.76 16.64 -0.98
N ASN A 230 7.76 17.09 -0.21
CA ASN A 230 6.55 16.33 0.12
C ASN A 230 6.89 14.89 0.60
N PRO A 231 7.53 14.72 1.76
CA PRO A 231 7.93 13.41 2.27
C PRO A 231 6.70 12.53 2.50
N HIS A 232 6.70 11.34 1.91
CA HIS A 232 5.55 10.43 1.95
C HIS A 232 5.93 8.96 1.74
N GLY A 233 4.93 8.10 1.88
CA GLY A 233 4.98 6.76 1.37
C GLY A 233 3.61 6.23 1.03
N ASN A 234 3.60 5.07 0.40
CA ASN A 234 2.43 4.44 -0.17
C ASN A 234 2.49 2.94 0.08
N ILE A 235 1.34 2.36 0.36
CA ILE A 235 1.15 0.91 0.40
C ILE A 235 0.22 0.53 -0.73
N PHE A 236 0.67 -0.43 -1.53
CA PHE A 236 -0.13 -1.07 -2.57
C PHE A 236 -0.35 -2.55 -2.25
N VAL A 237 -1.45 -3.13 -2.72
CA VAL A 237 -1.86 -4.52 -2.47
C VAL A 237 -2.23 -5.25 -3.77
N ARG A 238 -1.91 -6.55 -3.87
CA ARG A 238 -2.27 -7.44 -5.00
C ARG A 238 -2.24 -8.95 -4.66
#